data_AF-A0A3B9K501-F1
#
_entry.id   AF-A0A3B9K501-F1
#
_cell.length_a   1.000
_cell.length_b   1.000
_cell.length_c   1.000
_cell.angle_alpha   90.00
_cell.angle_beta   90.00
_cell.angle_gamma   90.00
#
_symmetry.space_group_name_H-M   'P 1'
#
loop_
_entity.id
_entity.type
_entity.pdbx_description
1 polymer ?
#
loop_
_entity_poly.entity_id
_entity_poly.type
_entity_poly.pdbx_seq_one_letter_code
_entity_poly.pdbx_strand_id
1 'polypeptide(L)'
;MYLDDRIWMASDGDEKLSILPEMMNRHGLIAGATGTGKTITLKVMAEALSDAGVPVFLADVKGDLAGMCMPGEDSEDMQERIRRFGLDEAGFRYQSYPVCYWDLAGEYGLPLHTTVSEMGPLLLGRLLRLTDLQCDLLQVMFRIADEEGLLILDTKDLRAMLQYMGDNSKELSQQYGNMSRQSINAILRAVIALESQGGDKFFGEPA
;
A
#
# COMPACT_ATOMS: atom_id res chain seq x y z
N MET A 1 0.54 25.37 -3.15
CA MET A 1 1.22 25.30 -4.48
C MET A 1 0.23 25.09 -5.64
N TYR A 2 -1.07 25.14 -5.35
CA TYR A 2 -2.13 25.19 -6.34
C TYR A 2 -2.47 26.65 -6.67
N LEU A 3 -2.30 27.06 -7.92
CA LEU A 3 -2.45 28.44 -8.41
C LEU A 3 -3.16 28.42 -9.76
N ASP A 4 -4.15 29.28 -9.97
CA ASP A 4 -4.89 29.42 -11.23
C ASP A 4 -5.41 28.08 -11.80
N ASP A 5 -5.93 27.22 -10.93
CA ASP A 5 -6.37 25.85 -11.22
C ASP A 5 -5.27 24.90 -11.73
N ARG A 6 -4.00 25.19 -11.42
CA ARG A 6 -2.82 24.41 -11.81
C ARG A 6 -1.93 24.09 -10.62
N ILE A 7 -1.22 22.98 -10.69
CA ILE A 7 -0.25 22.58 -9.68
C ILE A 7 1.14 23.03 -10.14
N TRP A 8 1.71 24.02 -9.46
CA TRP A 8 3.04 24.52 -9.76
C TRP A 8 4.11 23.51 -9.32
N MET A 9 4.93 23.04 -10.26
CA MET A 9 5.89 21.96 -10.05
C MET A 9 7.35 22.42 -10.10
N ALA A 10 7.66 23.39 -10.96
CA ALA A 10 9.01 23.88 -11.15
C ALA A 10 8.99 25.30 -11.73
N SER A 11 10.16 25.95 -11.73
CA SER A 11 10.36 27.22 -12.40
C SER A 11 11.63 27.21 -13.23
N ASP A 12 11.61 27.95 -14.33
CA ASP A 12 12.78 28.28 -15.13
C ASP A 12 12.83 29.81 -15.32
N GLY A 13 13.65 30.49 -14.51
CA GLY A 13 13.55 31.94 -14.34
C GLY A 13 12.17 32.36 -13.81
N ASP A 14 11.51 33.26 -14.52
CA ASP A 14 10.16 33.75 -14.18
C ASP A 14 9.03 32.83 -14.69
N GLU A 15 9.36 31.84 -15.52
CA GLU A 15 8.39 30.91 -16.09
C GLU A 15 8.03 29.80 -15.09
N LYS A 16 6.74 29.62 -14.83
CA LYS A 16 6.23 28.58 -13.92
C LYS A 16 5.76 27.36 -14.71
N LEU A 17 6.46 26.24 -14.54
CA LEU A 17 6.02 24.96 -15.08
C LEU A 17 5.00 24.34 -14.13
N SER A 18 3.78 24.16 -14.63
CA SER A 18 2.66 23.64 -13.85
C SER A 18 1.99 22.45 -14.54
N ILE A 19 1.44 21.53 -13.74
CA ILE A 19 0.63 20.41 -14.20
C ILE A 19 -0.85 20.78 -14.07
N LEU A 20 -1.63 20.48 -15.11
CA LEU A 20 -3.09 20.56 -15.03
C LEU A 20 -3.61 19.37 -14.20
N PRO A 21 -4.46 19.57 -13.18
CA PRO A 21 -4.96 18.47 -12.34
C PRO A 21 -5.60 17.34 -13.15
N GLU A 22 -6.34 17.66 -14.23
CA GLU A 22 -6.94 16.68 -15.14
C GLU A 22 -5.92 15.75 -15.83
N MET A 23 -4.65 16.16 -15.93
CA MET A 23 -3.58 15.35 -16.50
C MET A 23 -2.97 14.37 -15.49
N MET A 24 -3.26 14.53 -14.19
CA MET A 24 -2.77 13.66 -13.12
C MET A 24 -3.57 12.35 -12.98
N ASN A 25 -4.52 12.09 -13.87
CA ASN A 25 -5.12 10.78 -14.06
C ASN A 25 -4.21 9.79 -14.82
N ARG A 26 -3.01 10.23 -15.23
CA ARG A 26 -1.98 9.41 -15.86
C ARG A 26 -0.90 9.04 -14.85
N HIS A 27 -0.29 7.87 -15.04
CA HIS A 27 0.84 7.45 -14.22
C HIS A 27 2.06 8.36 -14.44
N GLY A 28 2.71 8.74 -13.34
CA GLY A 28 3.95 9.50 -13.33
C GLY A 28 5.05 8.78 -12.56
N LEU A 29 6.30 9.19 -12.79
CA LEU A 29 7.48 8.65 -12.11
C LEU A 29 8.34 9.79 -11.57
N ILE A 30 8.59 9.77 -10.26
CA ILE A 30 9.57 10.63 -9.60
C ILE A 30 10.80 9.76 -9.28
N ALA A 31 11.90 9.99 -9.99
CA ALA A 31 13.14 9.24 -9.83
C ALA A 31 14.30 10.18 -9.48
N GLY A 32 15.27 9.66 -8.71
CA GLY A 32 16.44 10.42 -8.27
C GLY A 32 17.20 9.71 -7.15
N ALA A 33 18.44 10.12 -6.90
CA ALA A 33 19.25 9.58 -5.81
C ALA A 33 18.72 9.99 -4.42
N THR A 34 19.25 9.40 -3.35
CA THR A 34 18.94 9.84 -1.98
C THR A 34 19.34 11.31 -1.80
N GLY A 35 18.49 12.09 -1.14
CA GLY A 35 18.74 13.53 -0.92
C GLY A 35 18.36 14.45 -2.08
N THR A 36 17.91 13.95 -3.22
CA THR A 36 17.55 14.81 -4.38
C THR A 36 16.12 15.38 -4.31
N GLY A 37 15.50 15.41 -3.14
CA GLY A 37 14.18 16.03 -2.95
C GLY A 37 12.95 15.20 -3.32
N LYS A 38 13.07 13.91 -3.69
CA LYS A 38 11.92 13.05 -4.05
C LYS A 38 10.74 13.13 -3.07
N THR A 39 11.03 13.00 -1.77
CA THR A 39 10.01 13.05 -0.72
C THR A 39 9.37 14.44 -0.64
N ILE A 40 10.15 15.50 -0.80
CA ILE A 40 9.64 16.88 -0.81
C ILE A 40 8.74 17.11 -2.03
N THR A 41 9.14 16.65 -3.21
CA THR A 41 8.31 16.72 -4.42
C THR A 41 6.98 15.99 -4.22
N LEU A 42 7.01 14.78 -3.64
CA LEU A 42 5.80 14.01 -3.36
C LEU A 42 4.89 14.72 -2.35
N LYS A 43 5.44 15.31 -1.29
CA LYS A 43 4.69 16.12 -0.31
C LYS A 43 4.02 17.31 -0.98
N VAL A 44 4.78 18.11 -1.72
CA VAL A 44 4.24 19.29 -2.42
C VAL A 44 3.10 18.93 -3.37
N MET A 45 3.22 17.80 -4.09
CA MET A 45 2.14 17.31 -4.95
C MET A 45 0.91 16.90 -4.16
N ALA A 46 1.09 16.16 -3.07
CA ALA A 46 -0.03 15.71 -2.23
C ALA A 46 -0.74 16.88 -1.56
N GLU A 47 0.01 17.87 -1.08
CA GLU A 47 -0.49 19.14 -0.54
C GLU A 47 -1.28 19.93 -1.59
N ALA A 48 -0.75 20.09 -2.80
CA ALA A 48 -1.43 20.83 -3.87
C ALA A 48 -2.70 20.11 -4.37
N LEU A 49 -2.70 18.77 -4.39
CA LEU A 49 -3.91 17.99 -4.68
C LEU A 49 -4.95 18.13 -3.58
N SER A 50 -4.53 18.15 -2.31
CA SER A 50 -5.40 18.40 -1.17
C SER A 50 -6.00 19.81 -1.20
N ASP A 51 -5.20 20.84 -1.55
CA ASP A 51 -5.67 22.21 -1.81
C ASP A 51 -6.75 22.24 -2.92
N ALA A 52 -6.61 21.38 -3.94
CA ALA A 52 -7.57 21.23 -5.03
C ALA A 52 -8.79 20.35 -4.69
N GLY A 53 -8.89 19.86 -3.44
CA GLY A 53 -9.99 18.99 -3.00
C GLY A 53 -9.90 17.53 -3.49
N VAL A 54 -8.73 17.11 -3.98
CA VAL A 54 -8.49 15.75 -4.46
C VAL A 54 -7.88 14.90 -3.34
N PRO A 55 -8.51 13.78 -2.93
CA PRO A 55 -7.95 12.89 -1.91
C PRO A 55 -6.72 12.17 -2.45
N VAL A 56 -5.69 12.06 -1.62
CA VAL A 56 -4.41 11.42 -1.97
C VAL A 56 -4.13 10.26 -1.04
N PHE A 57 -3.88 9.08 -1.61
CA PHE A 57 -3.42 7.90 -0.89
C PHE A 57 -1.91 7.72 -1.09
N LEU A 58 -1.16 7.61 0.01
CA LEU A 58 0.31 7.51 -0.01
C LEU A 58 0.75 6.31 0.83
N ALA A 59 1.63 5.47 0.26
CA ALA A 59 2.33 4.44 0.99
C ALA A 59 3.64 5.01 1.57
N ASP A 60 3.70 5.19 2.89
CA ASP A 60 4.86 5.76 3.57
C ASP A 60 5.69 4.70 4.30
N VAL A 61 6.56 4.02 3.56
CA VAL A 61 7.43 2.97 4.12
C VAL A 61 8.50 3.54 5.07
N LYS A 62 8.85 4.83 4.94
CA LYS A 62 9.93 5.46 5.71
C LYS A 62 9.45 6.29 6.89
N GLY A 63 8.17 6.65 6.93
CA GLY A 63 7.61 7.58 7.93
C GLY A 63 7.95 9.05 7.62
N ASP A 64 8.49 9.34 6.44
CA ASP A 64 8.94 10.69 6.11
C ASP A 64 7.76 11.62 5.74
N LEU A 65 6.56 11.08 5.48
CA LEU A 65 5.36 11.82 5.05
C LEU A 65 4.43 12.17 6.22
N ALA A 66 4.55 11.51 7.37
CA ALA A 66 3.70 11.75 8.55
C ALA A 66 3.77 13.19 9.11
N GLY A 67 4.79 13.98 8.75
CA GLY A 67 4.85 15.38 9.16
C GLY A 67 3.76 16.28 8.55
N MET A 68 3.05 15.84 7.51
CA MET A 68 2.07 16.68 6.77
C MET A 68 0.85 17.12 7.60
N CYS A 69 0.56 16.44 8.70
CA CYS A 69 -0.53 16.84 9.62
C CYS A 69 -0.16 18.05 10.50
N MET A 70 1.10 18.47 10.49
CA MET A 70 1.59 19.61 11.26
C MET A 70 2.05 20.73 10.31
N PRO A 71 1.88 22.01 10.68
CA PRO A 71 2.55 23.09 9.98
C PRO A 71 4.07 22.90 10.03
N GLY A 72 4.76 23.25 8.95
CA GLY A 72 6.22 23.21 8.93
C GLY A 72 6.84 24.20 9.94
N GLU A 73 8.04 23.89 10.38
CA GLU A 73 8.83 24.76 11.26
C GLU A 73 9.64 25.76 10.43
N ASP A 74 9.66 27.01 10.89
CA ASP A 74 10.42 28.07 10.25
C ASP A 74 11.89 28.05 10.67
N SER A 75 12.79 28.35 9.75
CA SER A 75 14.24 28.39 9.98
C SER A 75 14.94 29.31 8.99
N GLU A 76 16.16 29.77 9.31
CA GLU A 76 16.93 30.64 8.42
C GLU A 76 17.17 30.01 7.03
N ASP A 77 17.48 28.70 7.00
CA ASP A 77 17.66 27.94 5.75
C ASP A 77 16.35 27.87 4.94
N MET A 78 15.22 27.62 5.60
CA MET A 78 13.92 27.59 4.92
C MET A 78 13.51 28.97 4.41
N GLN A 79 13.75 30.02 5.18
CA GLN A 79 13.51 31.40 4.78
C GLN A 79 14.34 31.80 3.55
N GLU A 80 15.61 31.37 3.48
CA GLU A 80 16.44 31.57 2.29
C GLU A 80 15.84 30.85 1.07
N ARG A 81 15.39 29.60 1.23
CA ARG A 81 14.76 28.83 0.16
C ARG A 81 13.45 29.45 -0.31
N ILE A 82 12.58 29.89 0.61
CA ILE A 82 11.32 30.56 0.30
C ILE A 82 11.56 31.78 -0.59
N ARG A 83 12.49 32.66 -0.18
CA ARG A 83 12.86 33.85 -0.97
C ARG A 83 13.49 33.48 -2.31
N ARG A 84 14.42 32.51 -2.32
CA ARG A 84 15.11 32.08 -3.53
C ARG A 84 14.14 31.57 -4.61
N PHE A 85 13.06 30.92 -4.21
CA PHE A 85 12.06 30.37 -5.12
C PHE A 85 10.83 31.28 -5.32
N GLY A 86 10.83 32.51 -4.76
CA GLY A 86 9.71 33.45 -4.86
C GLY A 86 8.40 32.89 -4.27
N LEU A 87 8.51 32.04 -3.25
CA LEU A 87 7.35 31.36 -2.65
C LEU A 87 6.53 32.30 -1.77
N ASP A 88 7.17 33.28 -1.15
CA ASP A 88 6.54 34.36 -0.39
C ASP A 88 5.59 35.19 -1.26
N GLU A 89 6.05 35.59 -2.45
CA GLU A 89 5.24 36.30 -3.44
C GLU A 89 4.06 35.46 -3.94
N ALA A 90 4.24 34.13 -3.98
CA ALA A 90 3.20 33.17 -4.34
C ALA A 90 2.26 32.81 -3.17
N GLY A 91 2.40 33.46 -2.01
CA GLY A 91 1.53 33.27 -0.84
C GLY A 91 1.80 31.98 -0.07
N PHE A 92 3.02 31.43 -0.14
CA PHE A 92 3.41 30.28 0.66
C PHE A 92 3.28 30.57 2.15
N ARG A 93 2.68 29.61 2.87
CA ARG A 93 2.56 29.63 4.32
C ARG A 93 2.74 28.21 4.85
N TYR A 94 3.36 28.10 6.01
CA TYR A 94 3.34 26.86 6.76
C TYR A 94 1.90 26.56 7.19
N GLN A 95 1.36 25.42 6.77
CA GLN A 95 0.04 24.96 7.13
C GLN A 95 0.02 23.44 7.27
N SER A 96 -0.93 22.93 8.03
CA SER A 96 -1.21 21.49 8.13
C SER A 96 -2.24 21.07 7.09
N TYR A 97 -2.22 19.78 6.76
CA TYR A 97 -3.22 19.16 5.90
C TYR A 97 -3.99 18.07 6.66
N PRO A 98 -5.25 17.78 6.26
CA PRO A 98 -5.98 16.66 6.81
C PRO A 98 -5.29 15.35 6.41
N VAL A 99 -4.88 14.57 7.41
CA VAL A 99 -4.21 13.28 7.22
C VAL A 99 -4.90 12.23 8.08
N CYS A 100 -5.17 11.07 7.48
CA CYS A 100 -5.64 9.89 8.17
C CYS A 100 -4.56 8.81 8.08
N TYR A 101 -4.04 8.37 9.22
CA TYR A 101 -3.03 7.30 9.25
C TYR A 101 -3.70 5.94 9.21
N TRP A 102 -3.24 5.11 8.27
CA TRP A 102 -3.58 3.70 8.20
C TRP A 102 -2.34 2.91 8.58
N ASP A 103 -2.49 1.94 9.47
CA ASP A 103 -1.39 1.18 10.05
C ASP A 103 -1.69 -0.32 9.98
N LEU A 104 -0.79 -1.08 9.38
CA LEU A 104 -0.88 -2.53 9.27
C LEU A 104 -0.77 -3.22 10.64
N ALA A 105 -0.05 -2.61 11.59
CA ALA A 105 0.10 -3.14 12.95
C ALA A 105 -0.98 -2.61 13.92
N GLY A 106 -1.68 -1.53 13.53
CA GLY A 106 -2.70 -0.87 14.36
C GLY A 106 -2.16 -0.18 15.61
N GLU A 107 -0.88 0.21 15.64
CA GLU A 107 -0.22 0.84 16.79
C GLU A 107 -0.34 2.37 16.77
N TYR A 108 -0.22 2.98 15.58
CA TYR A 108 -0.10 4.44 15.42
C TYR A 108 -1.19 5.05 14.53
N GLY A 109 -2.08 4.24 13.98
CA GLY A 109 -3.14 4.67 13.06
C GLY A 109 -4.34 3.74 13.07
N LEU A 110 -5.28 4.00 12.15
CA LEU A 110 -6.41 3.10 11.91
C LEU A 110 -5.87 1.75 11.45
N PRO A 111 -6.24 0.64 12.12
CA PRO A 111 -5.85 -0.69 11.69
C PRO A 111 -6.31 -0.95 10.26
N LEU A 112 -5.37 -1.29 9.39
CA LEU A 112 -5.67 -1.74 8.03
C LEU A 112 -5.73 -3.26 8.04
N HIS A 113 -6.91 -3.80 7.76
CA HIS A 113 -7.14 -5.23 7.64
C HIS A 113 -7.60 -5.60 6.23
N THR A 114 -7.52 -6.90 5.94
CA THR A 114 -8.18 -7.52 4.79
C THR A 114 -8.41 -8.99 5.12
N THR A 115 -9.34 -9.65 4.47
CA THR A 115 -9.50 -11.10 4.63
C THR A 115 -8.61 -11.87 3.65
N VAL A 116 -8.31 -13.12 3.97
CA VAL A 116 -7.61 -14.03 3.04
C VAL A 116 -8.42 -14.21 1.75
N SER A 117 -9.75 -14.28 1.87
CA SER A 117 -10.70 -14.29 0.75
C SER A 117 -10.60 -13.06 -0.16
N GLU A 118 -10.54 -11.84 0.38
CA GLU A 118 -10.40 -10.60 -0.40
C GLU A 118 -9.06 -10.50 -1.13
N MET A 119 -7.97 -10.89 -0.47
CA MET A 119 -6.63 -10.93 -1.08
C MET A 119 -6.59 -11.93 -2.25
N GLY A 120 -7.26 -13.08 -2.07
CA GLY A 120 -7.36 -14.13 -3.07
C GLY A 120 -6.05 -14.88 -3.35
N PRO A 121 -6.11 -15.96 -4.14
CA PRO A 121 -4.97 -16.87 -4.34
C PRO A 121 -3.80 -16.22 -5.09
N LEU A 122 -4.08 -15.29 -6.01
CA LEU A 122 -3.05 -14.67 -6.85
C LEU A 122 -2.13 -13.75 -6.04
N LEU A 123 -2.70 -12.81 -5.28
CA LEU A 123 -1.90 -11.88 -4.48
C LEU A 123 -1.26 -12.61 -3.31
N LEU A 124 -1.99 -13.54 -2.68
CA LEU A 124 -1.46 -14.35 -1.59
C LEU A 124 -0.27 -15.23 -2.06
N GLY A 125 -0.35 -15.83 -3.25
CA GLY A 125 0.76 -16.60 -3.82
C GLY A 125 2.02 -15.76 -4.03
N ARG A 126 1.86 -14.51 -4.49
CA ARG A 126 2.98 -13.55 -4.62
C ARG A 126 3.53 -13.12 -3.26
N LEU A 127 2.65 -12.81 -2.30
CA LEU A 127 3.02 -12.42 -0.95
C LEU A 127 3.86 -13.50 -0.26
N LEU A 128 3.41 -14.75 -0.37
CA LEU A 128 4.07 -15.94 0.18
C LEU A 128 5.26 -16.43 -0.66
N ARG A 129 5.53 -15.82 -1.82
CA ARG A 129 6.58 -16.20 -2.77
C ARG A 129 6.52 -17.68 -3.17
N LEU A 130 5.32 -18.14 -3.46
CA LEU A 130 5.05 -19.52 -3.85
C LEU A 130 5.58 -19.82 -5.27
N THR A 131 5.92 -21.08 -5.51
CA THR A 131 6.20 -21.57 -6.87
C THR A 131 4.90 -21.70 -7.68
N ASP A 132 4.98 -21.79 -9.01
CA ASP A 132 3.80 -21.95 -9.87
C ASP A 132 2.92 -23.13 -9.43
N LEU A 133 3.52 -24.28 -9.14
CA LEU A 133 2.79 -25.45 -8.64
C LEU A 133 2.08 -25.20 -7.30
N GLN A 134 2.69 -24.41 -6.41
CA GLN A 134 2.09 -24.05 -5.12
C GLN A 134 0.97 -23.02 -5.29
N CYS A 135 1.11 -22.09 -6.25
CA CYS A 135 0.05 -21.16 -6.63
C CYS A 135 -1.17 -21.91 -7.21
N ASP A 136 -0.96 -22.91 -8.06
CA ASP A 136 -2.05 -23.74 -8.61
C ASP A 136 -2.77 -24.50 -7.49
N LEU A 137 -2.02 -25.07 -6.54
CA LEU A 137 -2.61 -25.73 -5.38
C LEU A 137 -3.41 -24.75 -4.52
N LEU A 138 -2.89 -23.54 -4.31
CA LEU A 138 -3.60 -22.50 -3.59
C LEU A 138 -4.89 -22.10 -4.31
N GLN A 139 -4.90 -21.98 -5.64
CA GLN A 139 -6.14 -21.73 -6.39
C GLN A 139 -7.17 -22.84 -6.20
N VAL A 140 -6.75 -24.11 -6.23
CA VAL A 140 -7.63 -25.25 -5.95
C VAL A 140 -8.20 -25.18 -4.54
N MET A 141 -7.40 -24.79 -3.55
CA MET A 141 -7.85 -24.60 -2.17
C MET A 141 -8.99 -23.58 -2.08
N PHE A 142 -8.81 -22.40 -2.70
CA PHE A 142 -9.84 -21.36 -2.74
C PHE A 142 -11.10 -21.86 -3.47
N ARG A 143 -10.94 -22.61 -4.56
CA ARG A 143 -12.07 -23.19 -5.28
C ARG A 143 -12.89 -24.16 -4.41
N ILE A 144 -12.21 -25.01 -3.64
CA ILE A 144 -12.88 -25.92 -2.70
C ILE A 144 -13.62 -25.13 -1.63
N ALA A 145 -12.99 -24.10 -1.06
CA ALA A 145 -13.63 -23.24 -0.06
C ALA A 145 -14.90 -22.57 -0.60
N ASP A 146 -14.85 -22.02 -1.83
CA ASP A 146 -15.99 -21.40 -2.49
C ASP A 146 -17.15 -22.39 -2.72
N GLU A 147 -16.85 -23.61 -3.15
CA GLU A 147 -17.85 -24.66 -3.39
C GLU A 147 -18.50 -25.16 -2.09
N GLU A 148 -17.75 -25.18 -0.99
CA GLU A 148 -18.24 -25.53 0.35
C GLU A 148 -18.89 -24.33 1.09
N GLY A 149 -18.88 -23.13 0.49
CA GLY A 149 -19.43 -21.92 1.09
C GLY A 149 -18.64 -21.42 2.31
N LEU A 150 -17.34 -21.70 2.35
CA LEU A 150 -16.42 -21.33 3.43
C LEU A 150 -15.68 -20.05 3.07
N LEU A 151 -15.87 -18.99 3.86
CA LEU A 151 -15.02 -17.81 3.81
C LEU A 151 -13.74 -18.05 4.60
N ILE A 152 -12.60 -17.69 4.01
CA ILE A 152 -11.29 -17.79 4.65
C ILE A 152 -10.95 -16.39 5.15
N LEU A 153 -11.16 -16.14 6.44
CA LEU A 153 -11.05 -14.79 6.98
C LEU A 153 -9.60 -14.49 7.37
N ASP A 154 -9.00 -15.40 8.13
CA ASP A 154 -7.68 -15.20 8.73
C ASP A 154 -6.67 -16.30 8.34
N THR A 155 -5.46 -16.18 8.87
CA THR A 155 -4.40 -17.18 8.64
C THR A 155 -4.71 -18.53 9.27
N LYS A 156 -5.56 -18.61 10.29
CA LYS A 156 -5.95 -19.87 10.95
C LYS A 156 -6.88 -20.66 10.04
N ASP A 157 -7.85 -20.00 9.41
CA ASP A 157 -8.75 -20.60 8.43
C ASP A 157 -7.95 -21.12 7.22
N LEU A 158 -6.99 -20.30 6.74
CA LEU A 158 -6.10 -20.71 5.65
C LEU A 158 -5.32 -21.98 6.00
N ARG A 159 -4.75 -22.06 7.20
CA ARG A 159 -4.07 -23.29 7.66
C ARG A 159 -5.04 -24.47 7.79
N ALA A 160 -6.24 -24.24 8.31
CA ALA A 160 -7.26 -25.28 8.45
C ALA A 160 -7.64 -25.87 7.09
N MET A 161 -7.83 -25.03 6.07
CA MET A 161 -8.11 -25.48 4.70
C MET A 161 -6.94 -26.25 4.08
N LEU A 162 -5.71 -25.78 4.27
CA LEU A 162 -4.51 -26.51 3.79
C LEU A 162 -4.37 -27.88 4.48
N GLN A 163 -4.66 -27.96 5.78
CA GLN A 163 -4.66 -29.22 6.53
C GLN A 163 -5.77 -30.16 6.04
N TYR A 164 -6.98 -29.64 5.85
CA TYR A 164 -8.12 -30.38 5.29
C TYR A 164 -7.78 -30.99 3.93
N MET A 165 -7.16 -30.23 3.03
CA MET A 165 -6.70 -30.77 1.73
C MET A 165 -5.65 -31.88 1.89
N GLY A 166 -4.74 -31.75 2.85
CA GLY A 166 -3.69 -32.73 3.11
C GLY A 166 -4.21 -34.06 3.67
N ASP A 167 -5.24 -33.99 4.50
CA ASP A 167 -5.89 -35.14 5.12
C ASP A 167 -6.85 -35.85 4.16
N ASN A 168 -7.55 -35.09 3.32
CA ASN A 168 -8.53 -35.61 2.35
C ASN A 168 -7.99 -35.74 0.93
N SER A 169 -6.66 -35.70 0.76
CA SER A 169 -6.03 -35.58 -0.55
C SER A 169 -6.42 -36.69 -1.54
N LYS A 170 -6.71 -37.92 -1.05
CA LYS A 170 -7.12 -39.04 -1.91
C LYS A 170 -8.48 -38.82 -2.57
N GLU A 171 -9.43 -38.27 -1.83
CA GLU A 171 -10.79 -37.99 -2.30
C GLU A 171 -10.77 -36.77 -3.22
N LEU A 172 -10.16 -35.69 -2.76
CA LEU A 172 -10.04 -34.44 -3.51
C LEU A 172 -9.26 -34.61 -4.82
N SER A 173 -8.27 -35.52 -4.87
CA SER A 173 -7.49 -35.77 -6.09
C SER A 173 -8.31 -36.31 -7.26
N GLN A 174 -9.46 -36.94 -7.00
CA GLN A 174 -10.34 -37.42 -8.06
C GLN A 174 -11.06 -36.29 -8.80
N GLN A 175 -11.34 -35.19 -8.10
CA GLN A 175 -12.11 -34.07 -8.64
C GLN A 175 -11.20 -32.92 -9.10
N TYR A 176 -10.13 -32.66 -8.36
CA TYR A 176 -9.29 -31.46 -8.54
C TYR A 176 -7.85 -31.77 -8.98
N GLY A 177 -7.52 -33.04 -9.17
CA GLY A 177 -6.18 -33.49 -9.52
C GLY A 177 -5.24 -33.63 -8.32
N ASN A 178 -4.06 -34.22 -8.57
CA ASN A 178 -3.16 -34.64 -7.51
C ASN A 178 -2.56 -33.45 -6.74
N MET A 179 -2.69 -33.48 -5.42
CA MET A 179 -2.17 -32.46 -4.50
C MET A 179 -1.03 -33.06 -3.68
N SER A 180 0.21 -32.66 -3.98
CA SER A 180 1.36 -33.20 -3.24
C SER A 180 1.37 -32.68 -1.80
N ARG A 181 1.48 -33.59 -0.82
CA ARG A 181 1.67 -33.22 0.60
C ARG A 181 2.89 -32.32 0.82
N GLN A 182 3.91 -32.47 -0.02
CA GLN A 182 5.12 -31.66 0.04
C GLN A 182 4.82 -30.18 -0.27
N SER A 183 4.00 -29.92 -1.30
CA SER A 183 3.56 -28.56 -1.67
C SER A 183 2.68 -27.95 -0.59
N ILE A 184 1.70 -28.70 -0.08
CA ILE A 184 0.82 -28.24 1.02
C ILE A 184 1.66 -27.82 2.24
N ASN A 185 2.60 -28.67 2.66
CA ASN A 185 3.49 -28.37 3.78
C ASN A 185 4.41 -27.17 3.53
N ALA A 186 4.79 -26.91 2.28
CA ALA A 186 5.57 -25.73 1.93
C ALA A 186 4.75 -24.45 2.09
N ILE A 187 3.49 -24.44 1.63
CA ILE A 187 2.58 -23.30 1.80
C ILE A 187 2.31 -23.06 3.29
N LEU A 188 2.03 -24.12 4.06
CA LEU A 188 1.85 -24.03 5.51
C LEU A 188 3.04 -23.34 6.22
N ARG A 189 4.28 -23.71 5.86
CA ARG A 189 5.46 -23.04 6.42
C ARG A 189 5.56 -21.57 6.02
N ALA A 190 5.18 -21.22 4.79
CA ALA A 190 5.15 -19.83 4.34
C ALA A 190 4.12 -19.01 5.12
N VAL A 191 2.94 -19.57 5.40
CA VAL A 191 1.91 -18.94 6.24
C VAL A 191 2.42 -18.74 7.67
N ILE A 192 3.07 -19.74 8.29
CA ILE A 192 3.64 -19.60 9.64
C ILE A 192 4.72 -18.51 9.69
N ALA A 193 5.54 -18.40 8.64
CA ALA A 193 6.57 -17.35 8.53
C ALA A 193 5.95 -15.95 8.39
N LEU A 194 4.78 -15.84 7.75
CA LEU A 194 4.02 -14.59 7.64
C LEU A 194 3.40 -14.19 8.99
N GLU A 195 2.85 -15.14 9.73
CA GLU A 195 2.31 -14.91 11.08
C GLU A 195 3.39 -14.42 12.04
N SER A 196 4.61 -14.97 11.93
CA SER A 196 5.76 -14.51 12.72
C SER A 196 6.13 -13.03 12.46
N GLN A 197 5.64 -12.46 11.35
CA GLN A 197 5.83 -11.07 10.95
C GLN A 197 4.57 -10.21 11.17
N GLY A 198 3.57 -10.72 11.88
CA GLY A 198 2.32 -9.99 12.20
C GLY A 198 1.19 -10.20 11.19
N GLY A 199 1.29 -11.18 10.29
CA GLY A 199 0.21 -11.50 9.34
C GLY A 199 -1.11 -11.90 10.01
N ASP A 200 -1.05 -12.43 11.23
CA ASP A 200 -2.20 -12.77 12.07
C ASP A 200 -2.95 -11.54 12.61
N LYS A 201 -2.29 -10.37 12.65
CA LYS A 201 -2.92 -9.08 12.95
C LYS A 201 -3.49 -8.41 11.71
N PHE A 202 -2.86 -8.62 10.56
CA PHE A 202 -3.28 -8.02 9.30
C PHE A 202 -4.51 -8.70 8.71
N PHE A 203 -4.53 -10.04 8.67
CA PHE A 203 -5.65 -10.80 8.11
C PHE A 203 -6.77 -11.01 9.13
N GLY A 204 -7.98 -10.56 8.79
CA GLY A 204 -9.17 -10.75 9.62
C GLY A 204 -10.22 -9.66 9.40
N GLU A 205 -11.26 -9.70 10.21
CA GLU A 205 -12.33 -8.69 10.23
C GLU A 205 -12.18 -7.74 11.45
N PRO A 206 -12.62 -6.48 11.34
CA PRO A 206 -13.27 -5.85 10.19
C PRO A 206 -12.26 -5.50 9.09
N ALA A 207 -12.59 -5.86 7.84
CA ALA A 207 -11.86 -5.51 6.64
C ALA A 207 -12.51 -4.32 5.91
#